data_AF-A0A7Y4B3Y9-F1
#
_entry.id   AF-A0A7Y4B3Y9-F1
#
_cell.length_a   1.000
_cell.length_b   1.000
_cell.length_c   1.000
_cell.angle_alpha   90.00
_cell.angle_beta   90.00
_cell.angle_gamma   90.00
#
_symmetry.space_group_name_H-M   'P 1'
#
loop_
_entity.id
_entity.type
_entity.pdbx_description
1 polymer ?
#
loop_
_entity_poly.entity_id
_entity_poly.type
_entity_poly.pdbx_seq_one_letter_code
_entity_poly.pdbx_strand_id
1 'polypeptide(L)'
;MKNIFDVLKESHEKQRLLLDALMETSGDSPAREEFYHNLKEELEQHAAAEERFFYAPLIDSDKTIDLTRHGIAEHHEIDKVIAQLDATDMSSPAWLNLMKTLRHKVLHHLEEEEQRFFQLAGKVMTDKQKMKLADGYVEDMAS
;
A
#
# COMPACT_ATOMS: atom_id res chain seq x y z
N MET A 1 -22.35 5.31 0.26
CA MET A 1 -21.69 4.00 0.23
C MET A 1 -20.37 4.20 -0.48
N LYS A 2 -19.26 3.76 0.10
CA LYS A 2 -17.94 3.87 -0.51
C LYS A 2 -17.77 2.77 -1.56
N ASN A 3 -16.93 3.02 -2.56
CA ASN A 3 -16.51 2.02 -3.54
C ASN A 3 -15.03 1.66 -3.33
N ILE A 4 -14.52 0.63 -4.03
CA ILE A 4 -13.16 0.12 -3.83
C ILE A 4 -12.07 1.21 -3.96
N PHE A 5 -12.22 2.17 -4.87
CA PHE A 5 -11.26 3.27 -5.02
C PHE A 5 -11.29 4.24 -3.83
N ASP A 6 -12.45 4.41 -3.19
CA ASP A 6 -12.56 5.30 -2.03
C ASP A 6 -11.83 4.68 -0.82
N VAL A 7 -12.02 3.38 -0.58
CA VAL A 7 -11.41 2.69 0.57
C VAL A 7 -9.91 2.45 0.39
N LEU A 8 -9.45 2.22 -0.85
CA LEU A 8 -8.02 2.17 -1.16
C LEU A 8 -7.37 3.53 -0.87
N LYS A 9 -7.93 4.64 -1.38
CA LYS A 9 -7.41 5.99 -1.12
C LYS A 9 -7.35 6.36 0.36
N GLU A 10 -8.30 5.89 1.15
CA GLU A 10 -8.28 6.12 2.59
C GLU A 10 -7.10 5.40 3.26
N SER A 11 -6.81 4.16 2.86
CA SER A 11 -5.61 3.45 3.29
C SER A 11 -4.33 4.13 2.78
N HIS A 12 -4.30 4.55 1.51
CA HIS A 12 -3.18 5.27 0.92
C HIS A 12 -2.85 6.53 1.74
N GLU A 13 -3.87 7.27 2.18
CA GLU A 13 -3.66 8.46 2.99
C GLU A 13 -3.14 8.15 4.39
N LYS A 14 -3.60 7.05 5.01
CA LYS A 14 -3.01 6.57 6.26
C LYS A 14 -1.53 6.22 6.09
N GLN A 15 -1.16 5.54 5.00
CA GLN A 15 0.23 5.22 4.69
C GLN A 15 1.07 6.50 4.51
N ARG A 16 0.58 7.51 3.77
CA ARG A 16 1.27 8.80 3.61
C ARG A 16 1.51 9.50 4.93
N LEU A 17 0.49 9.57 5.78
CA LEU A 17 0.58 10.22 7.10
C LEU A 17 1.60 9.50 8.00
N LEU A 18 1.63 8.17 8.00
CA LEU A 18 2.60 7.40 8.77
C LEU A 18 4.03 7.57 8.24
N LEU A 19 4.21 7.56 6.92
CA LEU A 19 5.50 7.83 6.27
C LEU A 19 6.02 9.21 6.62
N ASP A 20 5.19 10.25 6.55
CA ASP A 20 5.58 11.62 6.89
C ASP A 20 5.88 11.74 8.39
N ALA A 21 5.05 11.17 9.26
CA ALA A 21 5.31 11.15 10.71
C ALA A 21 6.66 10.51 11.04
N LEU A 22 7.02 9.39 10.38
CA LEU A 22 8.31 8.73 10.55
C LEU A 22 9.49 9.59 10.13
N MET A 23 9.35 10.42 9.09
CA MET A 23 10.41 11.35 8.64
C MET A 23 10.70 12.45 9.66
N GLU A 24 9.72 12.80 10.50
CA GLU A 24 9.87 13.79 11.56
C GLU A 24 10.45 13.21 12.86
N THR A 25 10.58 11.89 12.98
CA THR A 25 11.20 11.23 14.14
C THR A 25 12.72 11.18 14.04
N SER A 26 13.41 11.00 15.18
CA SER A 26 14.87 10.83 15.24
C SER A 26 15.28 9.77 16.26
N GLY A 27 16.42 9.11 16.02
CA GLY A 27 16.97 8.08 16.90
C GLY A 27 16.06 6.87 17.08
N ASP A 28 16.30 6.11 18.14
CA ASP A 28 15.40 5.06 18.60
C ASP A 28 14.51 5.63 19.70
N SER A 29 13.27 5.99 19.31
CA SER A 29 12.29 6.59 20.21
C SER A 29 11.01 5.78 20.19
N PRO A 30 10.27 5.70 21.30
CA PRO A 30 9.02 4.93 21.35
C PRO A 30 8.03 5.30 20.24
N ALA A 31 7.96 6.59 19.88
CA ALA A 31 7.10 7.06 18.80
C ALA A 31 7.52 6.53 17.42
N ARG A 32 8.84 6.42 17.15
CA ARG A 32 9.33 5.87 15.88
C ARG A 32 9.01 4.38 15.78
N GLU A 33 9.21 3.64 16.85
CA GLU A 33 8.88 2.21 16.92
C GLU A 33 7.38 1.99 16.67
N GLU A 34 6.53 2.73 17.38
CA GLU A 34 5.07 2.67 17.23
C GLU A 34 4.63 3.03 15.79
N PHE A 35 5.11 4.14 15.24
CA PHE A 35 4.73 4.55 13.88
C PHE A 35 5.26 3.58 12.81
N TYR A 36 6.44 3.01 13.00
CA TYR A 36 6.99 2.03 12.06
C TYR A 36 6.18 0.73 12.12
N HIS A 37 5.82 0.27 13.32
CA HIS A 37 4.94 -0.89 13.48
C HIS A 37 3.60 -0.69 12.77
N ASN A 38 2.95 0.46 13.03
CA ASN A 38 1.67 0.80 12.41
C ASN A 38 1.78 0.95 10.88
N LEU A 39 2.88 1.50 10.37
CA LEU A 39 3.11 1.59 8.93
C LEU A 39 3.29 0.21 8.31
N LYS A 40 4.12 -0.64 8.93
CA LYS A 40 4.38 -1.98 8.44
C LYS A 40 3.10 -2.80 8.35
N GLU A 41 2.32 -2.82 9.43
CA GLU A 41 1.03 -3.51 9.46
C GLU A 41 0.08 -2.99 8.38
N GLU A 42 -0.05 -1.66 8.24
CA GLU A 42 -0.90 -1.05 7.22
C GLU A 42 -0.46 -1.45 5.81
N LEU A 43 0.85 -1.42 5.51
CA LEU A 43 1.38 -1.78 4.17
C LEU A 43 1.13 -3.25 3.85
N GLU A 44 1.39 -4.16 4.80
CA GLU A 44 1.22 -5.61 4.61
C GLU A 44 -0.26 -5.98 4.44
N GLN A 45 -1.15 -5.45 5.29
CA GLN A 45 -2.59 -5.68 5.19
C GLN A 45 -3.17 -5.07 3.92
N HIS A 46 -2.78 -3.84 3.58
CA HIS A 46 -3.22 -3.16 2.37
C HIS A 46 -2.86 -3.95 1.11
N ALA A 47 -1.59 -4.33 0.96
CA ALA A 47 -1.12 -5.07 -0.21
C ALA A 47 -1.86 -6.41 -0.36
N ALA A 48 -2.04 -7.16 0.73
CA ALA A 48 -2.75 -8.44 0.71
C ALA A 48 -4.23 -8.29 0.34
N ALA A 49 -4.92 -7.32 0.94
CA ALA A 49 -6.32 -7.03 0.66
C ALA A 49 -6.51 -6.52 -0.78
N GLU A 50 -5.60 -5.68 -1.25
CA GLU A 50 -5.63 -5.14 -2.60
C GLU A 50 -5.43 -6.23 -3.66
N GLU A 51 -4.43 -7.10 -3.49
CA GLU A 51 -4.19 -8.21 -4.41
C GLU A 51 -5.43 -9.12 -4.53
N ARG A 52 -6.09 -9.37 -3.39
CA ARG A 52 -7.26 -10.24 -3.30
C ARG A 52 -8.53 -9.63 -3.88
N PHE A 53 -8.80 -8.36 -3.58
CA PHE A 53 -10.09 -7.74 -3.88
C PHE A 53 -10.05 -6.74 -5.02
N PHE A 54 -8.90 -6.15 -5.32
CA PHE A 54 -8.76 -5.20 -6.42
C PHE A 54 -8.09 -5.83 -7.64
N TYR A 55 -6.95 -6.50 -7.47
CA TYR A 55 -6.20 -7.05 -8.61
C TYR A 55 -6.75 -8.37 -9.12
N ALA A 56 -7.14 -9.31 -8.25
CA ALA A 56 -7.63 -10.62 -8.69
C ALA A 56 -8.82 -10.52 -9.67
N PRO A 57 -9.83 -9.63 -9.46
CA PRO A 57 -10.90 -9.43 -10.45
C PRO A 57 -10.45 -8.82 -11.79
N LEU A 58 -9.27 -8.21 -11.83
CA LEU A 58 -8.71 -7.54 -13.01
C LEU A 58 -7.75 -8.45 -13.81
N ILE A 59 -7.34 -9.60 -13.26
CA ILE A 59 -6.32 -10.45 -13.89
C ILE A 59 -6.81 -11.14 -15.16
N ASP A 60 -8.12 -11.39 -15.26
CA ASP A 60 -8.75 -12.08 -16.38
C ASP A 60 -8.99 -11.17 -17.60
N SER A 61 -8.70 -9.87 -17.50
CA SER A 61 -8.81 -8.95 -18.62
C SER A 61 -7.45 -8.64 -19.23
N ASP A 62 -7.30 -8.92 -20.53
CA ASP A 62 -6.11 -8.55 -21.32
C ASP A 62 -5.73 -7.07 -21.19
N LYS A 63 -6.69 -6.21 -20.85
CA LYS A 63 -6.47 -4.77 -20.69
C LYS A 63 -5.81 -4.38 -19.36
N THR A 64 -5.86 -5.26 -18.36
CA THR A 64 -5.43 -4.95 -16.98
C THR A 64 -4.42 -5.95 -16.41
N ILE A 65 -4.19 -7.08 -17.08
CA ILE A 65 -3.23 -8.10 -16.60
C ILE A 65 -1.81 -7.54 -16.39
N ASP A 66 -1.28 -6.75 -17.32
CA ASP A 66 0.06 -6.17 -17.19
C ASP A 66 0.17 -5.20 -16.01
N LEU A 67 -0.91 -4.47 -15.71
CA LEU A 67 -0.98 -3.56 -14.57
C LEU A 67 -1.03 -4.32 -13.25
N THR A 68 -1.87 -5.36 -13.15
CA THR A 68 -1.93 -6.19 -11.95
C THR A 68 -0.58 -6.85 -11.64
N ARG A 69 0.14 -7.32 -12.66
CA ARG A 69 1.50 -7.87 -12.51
C ARG A 69 2.50 -6.81 -12.06
N HIS A 70 2.35 -5.58 -12.56
CA HIS A 70 3.19 -4.47 -12.14
C HIS A 70 2.97 -4.13 -10.66
N GLY A 71 1.72 -3.98 -10.22
CA GLY A 71 1.39 -3.69 -8.80
C GLY A 71 1.93 -4.76 -7.85
N ILE A 72 1.72 -6.05 -8.16
CA ILE A 72 2.28 -7.17 -7.38
C ILE A 72 3.82 -7.10 -7.32
N ALA A 73 4.47 -6.71 -8.41
CA ALA A 73 5.93 -6.56 -8.42
C ALA A 73 6.38 -5.39 -7.53
N GLU A 74 5.61 -4.29 -7.48
CA GLU A 74 5.88 -3.16 -6.59
C GLU A 74 5.69 -3.53 -5.11
N HIS A 75 4.64 -4.26 -4.76
CA HIS A 75 4.44 -4.82 -3.42
C HIS A 75 5.64 -5.64 -2.96
N HIS A 76 6.11 -6.57 -3.81
CA HIS A 76 7.26 -7.38 -3.48
C HIS A 76 8.56 -6.56 -3.32
N GLU A 77 8.71 -5.45 -4.06
CA GLU A 77 9.83 -4.53 -3.87
C GLU A 77 9.72 -3.71 -2.58
N ILE A 78 8.50 -3.41 -2.12
CA ILE A 78 8.22 -2.77 -0.84
C ILE A 78 8.55 -3.74 0.31
N ASP A 79 8.10 -4.99 0.25
CA ASP A 79 8.38 -6.04 1.24
C ASP A 79 9.87 -6.25 1.46
N LYS A 80 10.67 -6.21 0.39
CA LYS A 80 12.13 -6.31 0.49
C LYS A 80 12.74 -5.19 1.31
N VAL A 81 12.24 -3.96 1.18
CA VAL A 81 12.74 -2.83 1.96
C VAL A 81 12.27 -2.92 3.41
N ILE A 82 11.05 -3.39 3.67
CA ILE A 82 10.54 -3.68 5.02
C ILE A 82 11.44 -4.72 5.71
N ALA A 83 11.76 -5.82 5.03
CA ALA A 83 12.67 -6.84 5.56
C ALA A 83 14.09 -6.29 5.86
N GLN A 84 14.59 -5.35 5.04
CA GLN A 84 15.86 -4.67 5.31
C GLN A 84 15.77 -3.74 6.52
N LEU A 85 14.66 -3.02 6.68
CA LEU A 85 14.41 -2.15 7.84
C LEU A 85 14.35 -2.96 9.12
N ASP A 86 13.63 -4.09 9.13
CA ASP A 86 13.53 -5.00 10.27
C ASP A 86 14.88 -5.58 10.69
N ALA A 87 15.79 -5.77 9.74
CA ALA A 87 17.13 -6.28 9.97
C ALA A 87 18.15 -5.18 10.33
N THR A 88 17.74 -3.91 10.37
CA THR A 88 18.63 -2.76 10.59
C THR A 88 18.28 -2.07 11.90
N ASP A 89 19.30 -1.74 12.70
CA ASP A 89 19.14 -0.97 13.93
C ASP A 89 18.51 0.41 13.63
N MET A 90 17.34 0.67 14.22
CA MET A 90 16.53 1.88 14.02
C MET A 90 17.24 3.17 14.44
N SER A 91 18.21 3.09 15.35
CA SER A 91 19.06 4.23 15.73
C SER A 91 20.08 4.60 14.65
N SER A 92 20.35 3.70 13.70
CA SER A 92 21.42 3.86 12.73
C SER A 92 21.06 4.79 11.56
N PRO A 93 22.04 5.50 10.97
CA PRO A 93 21.82 6.27 9.74
C PRO A 93 21.38 5.40 8.54
N ALA A 94 21.76 4.12 8.54
CA ALA A 94 21.36 3.17 7.50
C ALA A 94 19.84 2.96 7.49
N TRP A 95 19.23 2.83 8.67
CA TRP A 95 17.78 2.69 8.81
C TRP A 95 17.04 3.89 8.21
N LEU A 96 17.50 5.12 8.48
CA LEU A 96 16.88 6.33 7.90
C LEU A 96 16.97 6.34 6.36
N ASN A 97 18.07 5.86 5.78
CA ASN A 97 18.21 5.77 4.33
C ASN A 97 17.26 4.74 3.72
N LEU A 98 17.10 3.58 4.38
CA LEU A 98 16.12 2.58 3.99
C LEU A 98 14.69 3.13 4.12
N MET A 99 14.40 3.88 5.18
CA MET A 99 13.07 4.44 5.41
C MET A 99 12.69 5.49 4.34
N LYS A 100 13.67 6.30 3.89
CA LYS A 100 13.49 7.19 2.72
C LYS A 100 13.25 6.41 1.42
N THR A 101 13.92 5.27 1.26
CA THR A 101 13.74 4.39 0.11
C THR A 101 12.34 3.77 0.11
N LEU A 102 11.88 3.27 1.26
CA LEU A 102 10.52 2.75 1.45
C LEU A 102 9.50 3.85 1.12
N ARG A 103 9.67 5.05 1.69
CA ARG A 103 8.79 6.21 1.40
C ARG A 103 8.70 6.50 -0.10
N HIS A 104 9.82 6.53 -0.81
CA HIS A 104 9.81 6.77 -2.26
C HIS A 104 9.05 5.68 -3.02
N LYS A 105 9.30 4.41 -2.69
CA LYS A 105 8.63 3.27 -3.36
C LYS A 105 7.13 3.27 -3.12
N VAL A 106 6.70 3.43 -1.86
CA VAL A 106 5.28 3.49 -1.51
C VAL A 106 4.62 4.67 -2.24
N LEU A 107 5.15 5.88 -2.13
CA LEU A 107 4.53 7.05 -2.79
C LEU A 107 4.43 6.89 -4.32
N HIS A 108 5.43 6.29 -4.96
CA HIS A 108 5.39 6.00 -6.39
C HIS A 108 4.27 5.02 -6.74
N HIS A 109 4.20 3.91 -6.00
CA HIS A 109 3.18 2.89 -6.17
C HIS A 109 1.77 3.50 -6.03
N LEU A 110 1.50 4.21 -4.93
CA LEU A 110 0.20 4.85 -4.69
C LEU A 110 -0.18 5.85 -5.80
N GLU A 111 0.80 6.57 -6.36
CA GLU A 111 0.57 7.49 -7.47
C GLU A 111 0.19 6.76 -8.77
N GLU A 112 0.91 5.70 -9.11
CA GLU A 112 0.63 4.87 -10.29
C GLU A 112 -0.77 4.28 -10.22
N GLU A 113 -1.17 3.81 -9.05
CA GLU A 113 -2.51 3.25 -8.84
C GLU A 113 -3.61 4.28 -9.03
N GLU A 114 -3.51 5.40 -8.31
CA GLU A 114 -4.53 6.43 -8.30
C GLU A 114 -4.68 7.10 -9.68
N GLN A 115 -3.57 7.28 -10.40
CA GLN A 115 -3.55 7.95 -11.70
C GLN A 115 -3.83 7.01 -12.88
N ARG A 116 -3.43 5.73 -12.80
CA ARG A 116 -3.51 4.81 -13.94
C ARG A 116 -4.41 3.62 -13.67
N PHE A 117 -4.21 2.91 -12.55
CA PHE A 117 -4.89 1.65 -12.29
C PHE A 117 -6.39 1.89 -12.10
N PHE A 118 -6.75 2.87 -11.26
CA PHE A 118 -8.15 3.18 -10.96
C PHE A 118 -8.91 3.65 -12.21
N GLN A 119 -8.25 4.38 -13.12
CA GLN A 119 -8.84 4.83 -14.38
C GLN A 119 -9.16 3.67 -15.32
N LEU A 120 -8.32 2.63 -15.34
CA LEU A 120 -8.51 1.47 -16.20
C LEU A 120 -9.49 0.49 -15.58
N ALA A 121 -9.37 0.20 -14.28
CA ALA A 121 -10.35 -0.58 -13.53
C ALA A 121 -11.76 0.02 -13.62
N GLY A 122 -11.87 1.36 -13.56
CA GLY A 122 -13.12 2.08 -13.68
C GLY A 122 -13.85 1.87 -15.02
N LYS A 123 -13.14 1.47 -16.08
CA LYS A 123 -13.71 1.17 -17.41
C LYS A 123 -14.22 -0.25 -17.54
N VAL A 124 -13.78 -1.17 -16.68
CA VAL A 124 -14.11 -2.60 -16.75
C VAL A 124 -15.00 -3.08 -15.60
N MET A 125 -15.06 -2.32 -14.49
CA MET A 125 -15.91 -2.63 -13.34
C MET A 125 -17.21 -1.81 -13.34
N THR A 126 -18.32 -2.49 -13.10
CA THR A 126 -19.61 -1.85 -12.77
C THR A 126 -19.61 -1.28 -11.36
N ASP A 127 -20.47 -0.30 -11.08
CA ASP A 127 -20.53 0.32 -9.74
C ASP A 127 -20.93 -0.68 -8.65
N LYS A 128 -21.80 -1.65 -8.97
CA LYS A 128 -22.17 -2.74 -8.06
C LYS A 128 -20.97 -3.63 -7.72
N GLN A 129 -20.10 -3.92 -8.68
CA GLN A 129 -18.86 -4.65 -8.43
C GLN A 129 -17.94 -3.83 -7.53
N LYS A 130 -17.72 -2.55 -7.84
CA LYS A 130 -16.85 -1.68 -7.03
C LYS A 130 -17.29 -1.58 -5.57
N MET A 131 -18.61 -1.51 -5.32
CA MET A 131 -19.14 -1.51 -3.95
C MET A 131 -18.89 -2.85 -3.24
N LYS A 132 -19.18 -3.97 -3.90
CA LYS A 132 -18.97 -5.31 -3.33
C LYS A 132 -17.49 -5.57 -3.00
N LEU A 133 -16.57 -5.14 -3.87
CA LEU A 133 -15.13 -5.29 -3.65
C LEU A 133 -14.66 -4.42 -2.47
N ALA A 134 -15.24 -3.22 -2.29
CA ALA A 134 -14.96 -2.37 -1.14
C ALA A 134 -15.30 -3.05 0.18
N ASP A 135 -16.45 -3.71 0.26
CA ASP A 135 -16.87 -4.43 1.48
C ASP A 135 -15.86 -5.52 1.86
N GLY A 136 -15.41 -6.31 0.87
CA GLY A 136 -14.40 -7.37 1.08
C GLY A 136 -13.04 -6.81 1.48
N TYR A 137 -12.58 -5.74 0.83
CA TYR A 137 -11.35 -5.06 1.21
C TYR A 137 -11.39 -4.56 2.66
N VAL A 138 -12.48 -3.91 3.07
CA VAL A 138 -12.62 -3.36 4.43
C VAL A 138 -12.68 -4.47 5.49
N GLU A 139 -13.32 -5.60 5.19
CA GLU A 139 -13.37 -6.76 6.10
C GLU A 139 -11.97 -7.37 6.30
N ASP A 140 -11.18 -7.50 5.24
CA ASP A 140 -9.81 -8.06 5.29
C ASP A 140 -8.85 -7.10 6.01
N MET A 141 -8.97 -5.79 5.80
CA MET A 141 -8.20 -4.76 6.53
C MET A 141 -8.52 -4.72 8.04
N ALA A 142 -9.62 -5.33 8.47
CA ALA A 142 -10.04 -5.38 9.88
C ALA A 142 -9.75 -6.72 10.57
N SER A 143 -9.13 -7.67 9.85
CA SER A 143 -8.87 -9.05 10.29
C SER A 143 -7.48 -9.21 10.89
#